data_AF-A0A972M4Z5-F1
#
_entry.id   AF-A0A972M4Z5-F1
#
_cell.length_a   1.000
_cell.length_b   1.000
_cell.length_c   1.000
_cell.angle_alpha   90.00
_cell.angle_beta   90.00
_cell.angle_gamma   90.00
#
_symmetry.space_group_name_H-M   'P 1'
#
loop_
_entity.id
_entity.type
_entity.pdbx_description
1 polymer ?
#
loop_
_entity_poly.entity_id
_entity_poly.type
_entity_poly.pdbx_seq_one_letter_code
_entity_poly.pdbx_strand_id
1 'polypeptide(L)'
;MSDKIKVKLLRGLAGKREEHEVAVKSLGLRKRGDEKILADDPRTWGNIKKAWYLVGVAYKIDFGGEIPVVERDLSEENDRKILVKNGVYTNGKGVYYFSRIPDLEDFLRKKGYKQYKNWKGEIVEL
;
A
#
# COMPACT_ATOMS: atom_id res chain seq x y z
N MET A 1 12.30 -14.78 -9.49
CA MET A 1 11.38 -13.76 -10.05
C MET A 1 11.30 -12.64 -9.04
N SER A 2 11.63 -11.41 -9.43
CA SER A 2 11.49 -10.26 -8.53
C SER A 2 10.00 -10.01 -8.33
N ASP A 3 9.53 -10.11 -7.08
CA ASP A 3 8.17 -9.72 -6.76
C ASP A 3 7.98 -8.25 -7.16
N LYS A 4 6.75 -7.86 -7.50
CA LYS A 4 6.41 -6.46 -7.83
C LYS A 4 5.49 -5.89 -6.77
N ILE A 5 5.43 -4.57 -6.70
CA ILE A 5 4.46 -3.83 -5.88
C ILE A 5 3.83 -2.71 -6.69
N LYS A 6 2.54 -2.46 -6.50
CA LYS A 6 1.85 -1.28 -7.03
C LYS A 6 1.84 -0.20 -5.95
N VAL A 7 2.39 0.97 -6.27
CA VAL A 7 2.48 2.12 -5.37
C VAL A 7 1.63 3.24 -5.92
N LYS A 8 0.82 3.89 -5.08
CA LYS A 8 -0.05 5.01 -5.44
C LYS A 8 0.30 6.26 -4.64
N LEU A 9 0.25 7.44 -5.27
CA LEU A 9 0.36 8.72 -4.58
C LEU A 9 -1.00 9.15 -4.02
N LEU A 10 -1.19 9.00 -2.70
CA LEU A 10 -2.47 9.21 -2.03
C LEU A 10 -2.74 10.69 -1.70
N ARG A 11 -1.67 11.49 -1.52
CA ARG A 11 -1.72 12.91 -1.14
C ARG A 11 -0.92 13.78 -2.10
N GLY A 12 -1.28 15.06 -2.20
CA GLY A 12 -0.53 16.04 -3.01
C GLY A 12 0.84 16.39 -2.41
N LEU A 13 1.76 16.83 -3.28
CA LEU A 13 3.14 17.18 -2.90
C LEU A 13 3.34 18.64 -2.49
N ALA A 14 2.40 19.54 -2.81
CA ALA A 14 2.54 20.96 -2.48
C ALA A 14 2.80 21.18 -0.98
N GLY A 15 3.86 21.92 -0.68
CA GLY A 15 4.27 22.26 0.70
C GLY A 15 4.82 21.08 1.50
N LYS A 16 5.30 20.01 0.84
CA LYS A 16 6.01 18.91 1.52
C LYS A 16 7.52 19.18 1.51
N ARG A 17 8.24 18.49 2.40
CA ARG A 17 9.69 18.57 2.45
C ARG A 17 10.27 18.07 1.13
N GLU A 18 11.29 18.77 0.63
CA GLU A 18 11.95 18.43 -0.64
C GLU A 18 12.41 16.97 -0.69
N GLU A 19 13.00 16.45 0.40
CA GLU A 19 13.41 15.04 0.47
C GLU A 19 12.25 14.07 0.17
N HIS A 20 11.06 14.35 0.69
CA HIS A 20 9.90 13.50 0.48
C HIS A 20 9.36 13.62 -0.95
N GLU A 21 9.40 14.84 -1.52
CA GLU A 21 9.06 15.02 -2.93
C GLU A 21 10.02 14.28 -3.86
N VAL A 22 11.33 14.35 -3.59
CA VAL A 22 12.36 13.63 -4.35
C VAL A 22 12.13 12.12 -4.25
N ALA A 23 11.82 11.60 -3.06
CA ALA A 23 11.48 10.18 -2.88
C ALA A 23 10.25 9.76 -3.71
N VAL A 24 9.19 10.57 -3.72
CA VAL A 24 7.98 10.29 -4.53
C VAL A 24 8.29 10.36 -6.03
N LYS A 25 9.02 11.39 -6.48
CA LYS A 25 9.42 11.53 -7.89
C LYS A 25 10.33 10.37 -8.33
N SER A 26 11.19 9.86 -7.45
CA SER A 26 12.05 8.69 -7.68
C SER A 26 11.26 7.39 -7.88
N LEU A 27 10.04 7.31 -7.31
CA LEU A 27 9.09 6.22 -7.56
C LEU A 27 8.33 6.40 -8.90
N GLY A 28 8.58 7.49 -9.64
CA GLY A 28 7.91 7.79 -10.90
C GLY A 28 6.50 8.39 -10.75
N LEU A 29 6.13 8.85 -9.55
CA LEU A 29 4.83 9.43 -9.24
C LEU A 29 4.89 10.96 -9.35
N ARG A 30 3.94 11.59 -10.06
CA ARG A 30 3.98 13.04 -10.35
C ARG A 30 2.80 13.81 -9.75
N LYS A 31 1.59 13.30 -9.93
CA LYS A 31 0.34 13.91 -9.43
C LYS A 31 -0.42 12.96 -8.51
N ARG A 32 -1.25 13.54 -7.63
CA ARG A 32 -2.10 12.75 -6.74
C ARG A 32 -2.97 11.78 -7.56
N GLY A 33 -3.02 10.52 -7.13
CA GLY A 33 -3.75 9.45 -7.82
C GLY A 33 -2.89 8.67 -8.83
N ASP A 34 -1.70 9.16 -9.19
CA ASP A 34 -0.76 8.38 -10.01
C ASP A 34 -0.38 7.09 -9.30
N GLU A 35 -0.15 6.05 -10.10
CA GLU A 35 0.28 4.75 -9.63
C GLU A 35 1.36 4.15 -10.54
N LYS A 36 2.22 3.31 -9.96
CA LYS A 36 3.27 2.60 -10.67
C LYS A 36 3.46 1.20 -10.10
N ILE A 37 3.63 0.24 -11.00
CA ILE A 37 4.11 -1.09 -10.65
C ILE A 37 5.64 -1.05 -10.69
N LEU A 38 6.26 -1.32 -9.55
CA LEU A 38 7.69 -1.26 -9.32
C LEU A 38 8.21 -2.62 -8.86
N ALA A 39 9.52 -2.82 -8.95
CA ALA A 39 10.16 -3.99 -8.37
C ALA A 39 10.11 -3.93 -6.83
N ASP A 40 9.94 -5.10 -6.22
CA ASP A 40 10.03 -5.29 -4.78
C ASP A 40 11.50 -5.41 -4.37
N ASP A 41 12.13 -4.26 -4.19
CA ASP A 41 13.55 -4.17 -3.85
C ASP A 41 13.80 -3.11 -2.75
N PRO A 42 14.97 -3.19 -2.07
CA PRO A 42 15.29 -2.26 -0.98
C PRO A 42 15.29 -0.78 -1.38
N ARG A 43 15.61 -0.46 -2.64
CA ARG A 43 15.62 0.93 -3.13
C ARG A 43 14.20 1.47 -3.24
N THR A 44 13.28 0.66 -3.78
CA THR A 44 11.86 1.00 -3.85
C THR A 44 11.28 1.19 -2.45
N TRP A 45 11.54 0.27 -1.51
CA TRP A 45 11.11 0.41 -0.12
C TRP A 45 11.75 1.59 0.62
N GLY A 46 13.02 1.91 0.33
CA GLY A 46 13.69 3.09 0.89
C GLY A 46 12.95 4.39 0.56
N ASN A 47 12.53 4.55 -0.70
CA ASN A 47 11.74 5.70 -1.12
C ASN A 47 10.33 5.71 -0.50
N ILE A 48 9.66 4.54 -0.44
CA ILE A 48 8.36 4.41 0.23
C ILE A 48 8.46 4.80 1.70
N LYS A 49 9.50 4.32 2.40
CA LYS A 49 9.72 4.63 3.82
C LYS A 49 9.93 6.12 4.07
N LYS A 50 10.66 6.82 3.20
CA LYS A 50 10.82 8.28 3.30
C LYS A 50 9.51 9.03 3.09
N ALA A 51 8.68 8.57 2.15
CA ALA A 51 7.43 9.22 1.77
C ALA A 51 6.17 8.51 2.31
N TRP A 52 6.28 7.75 3.41
CA TRP A 52 5.27 6.76 3.84
C TRP A 52 3.87 7.34 4.07
N TYR A 53 3.77 8.62 4.42
CA TYR A 53 2.49 9.28 4.68
C TYR A 53 1.86 9.92 3.43
N LEU A 54 2.57 9.89 2.30
CA LEU A 54 2.13 10.44 1.00
C LEU A 54 1.70 9.34 0.04
N VAL A 55 2.37 8.19 0.07
CA VAL A 55 2.12 7.06 -0.83
C VAL A 55 1.37 5.93 -0.13
N GLY A 56 1.07 4.87 -0.86
CA GLY A 56 0.57 3.60 -0.31
C GLY A 56 0.80 2.46 -1.29
N VAL A 57 1.16 1.29 -0.77
CA VAL A 57 1.27 0.05 -1.53
C VAL A 57 -0.09 -0.62 -1.58
N ALA A 58 -0.52 -1.05 -2.76
CA ALA A 58 -1.83 -1.63 -2.98
C ALA A 58 -1.85 -3.12 -2.56
N TYR A 59 -2.73 -3.44 -1.63
CA TYR A 59 -2.99 -4.79 -1.15
C TYR A 59 -4.45 -5.14 -1.35
N LYS A 60 -4.71 -6.29 -1.96
CA LYS A 60 -6.04 -6.89 -1.98
C LYS A 60 -6.18 -7.76 -0.74
N ILE A 61 -7.20 -7.49 0.08
CA ILE A 61 -7.43 -8.23 1.31
C ILE A 61 -8.78 -8.95 1.22
N ASP A 62 -8.72 -10.27 1.30
CA ASP A 62 -9.91 -11.11 1.40
C ASP A 62 -10.18 -11.43 2.88
N PHE A 63 -11.41 -11.16 3.31
CA PHE A 63 -11.92 -11.38 4.66
C PHE A 63 -12.95 -12.51 4.73
N GLY A 64 -13.19 -13.24 3.62
CA GLY A 64 -14.22 -14.26 3.53
C GLY A 64 -13.93 -15.55 4.33
N GLY A 65 -12.67 -15.78 4.71
CA GLY A 65 -12.26 -16.91 5.52
C GLY A 65 -12.03 -16.58 6.99
N GLU A 66 -11.66 -17.59 7.78
CA GLU A 66 -11.26 -17.43 9.19
C GLU A 66 -9.97 -16.59 9.34
N ILE A 67 -9.04 -16.78 8.40
CA ILE A 67 -7.78 -16.02 8.33
C ILE A 67 -7.85 -15.10 7.10
N PRO A 68 -7.62 -13.78 7.26
CA PRO A 68 -7.61 -12.87 6.14
C PRO A 68 -6.41 -13.17 5.23
N VAL A 69 -6.64 -13.14 3.92
CA VAL A 69 -5.61 -13.36 2.90
C VAL A 69 -5.21 -12.01 2.31
N VAL A 70 -3.93 -11.69 2.39
CA VAL A 70 -3.36 -10.43 1.90
C VAL A 70 -2.53 -10.71 0.66
N GLU A 71 -3.00 -10.21 -0.47
CA GLU A 71 -2.32 -10.30 -1.76
C GLU A 71 -1.85 -8.92 -2.22
N ARG A 72 -0.84 -8.87 -3.08
CA ARG A 72 -0.44 -7.62 -3.74
C ARG A 72 -1.37 -7.35 -4.91
N ASP A 73 -1.97 -6.17 -4.96
CA ASP A 73 -2.71 -5.75 -6.14
C ASP A 73 -1.74 -5.26 -7.21
N LEU A 74 -1.63 -6.01 -8.31
CA LEU A 74 -0.83 -5.66 -9.49
C LEU A 74 -1.71 -5.40 -10.72
N SER A 75 -3.00 -5.14 -10.51
CA SER A 75 -3.91 -4.78 -11.60
C SER A 75 -3.45 -3.48 -12.27
N GLU A 76 -3.51 -3.45 -13.60
CA GLU A 76 -3.27 -2.23 -14.37
C GLU A 76 -4.49 -1.30 -14.40
N GLU A 77 -5.63 -1.77 -13.88
CA GLU A 77 -6.80 -0.94 -13.68
C GLU A 77 -6.50 0.19 -12.70
N ASN A 78 -6.79 1.40 -13.15
CA ASN A 78 -6.56 2.58 -12.31
C ASN A 78 -7.69 2.75 -11.30
N ASP A 79 -7.30 2.81 -10.04
CA ASP A 79 -8.22 3.16 -8.96
C ASP A 79 -8.49 4.67 -8.97
N ARG A 80 -9.29 5.10 -9.95
CA ARG A 80 -9.62 6.51 -10.19
C ARG A 80 -10.24 7.17 -8.96
N LYS A 81 -10.96 6.40 -8.14
CA LYS A 81 -11.61 6.87 -6.92
C LYS A 81 -11.03 6.12 -5.71
N ILE A 82 -10.35 6.87 -4.84
CA ILE A 82 -9.89 6.38 -3.54
C ILE A 82 -10.76 6.99 -2.46
N LEU A 83 -11.30 6.13 -1.61
CA LEU A 83 -12.04 6.48 -0.41
C LEU A 83 -11.09 6.51 0.78
N VAL A 84 -11.28 7.48 1.67
CA VAL A 84 -10.64 7.49 2.99
C VAL A 84 -11.71 7.20 4.01
N LYS A 85 -11.62 6.06 4.69
CA LYS A 85 -12.55 5.65 5.75
C LYS A 85 -11.75 5.29 6.99
N ASN A 86 -12.02 5.95 8.12
CA ASN A 86 -11.31 5.75 9.39
C ASN A 86 -9.78 5.82 9.24
N GLY A 87 -9.29 6.76 8.42
CA GLY A 87 -7.86 6.94 8.15
C GLY A 87 -7.24 5.94 7.15
N VAL A 88 -8.00 4.95 6.68
CA VAL A 88 -7.54 3.93 5.72
C VAL A 88 -7.96 4.30 4.30
N TYR A 89 -7.02 4.22 3.37
CA TYR A 89 -7.26 4.42 1.95
C TYR A 89 -7.70 3.11 1.30
N THR A 90 -8.78 3.13 0.54
CA THR A 90 -9.31 1.96 -0.19
C THR A 90 -10.02 2.37 -1.47
N ASN A 91 -10.03 1.51 -2.48
CA ASN A 91 -10.86 1.69 -3.67
C ASN A 91 -12.33 1.25 -3.46
N GLY A 92 -12.66 0.69 -2.29
CA GLY A 92 -14.00 0.17 -1.97
C GLY A 92 -14.31 -1.21 -2.57
N LYS A 93 -13.37 -1.81 -3.32
CA LYS A 93 -13.46 -3.15 -3.94
C LYS A 93 -12.49 -4.15 -3.30
N GLY A 94 -12.17 -3.96 -2.01
CA GLY A 94 -11.24 -4.83 -1.28
C GLY A 94 -9.76 -4.54 -1.50
N VAL A 95 -9.40 -3.49 -2.25
CA VAL A 95 -8.00 -3.00 -2.31
C VAL A 95 -7.80 -1.91 -1.28
N TYR A 96 -6.74 -2.04 -0.51
CA TYR A 96 -6.31 -1.14 0.55
C TYR A 96 -4.90 -0.65 0.29
N TYR A 97 -4.58 0.55 0.74
CA TYR A 97 -3.26 1.13 0.52
C TYR A 97 -2.55 1.36 1.85
N PHE A 98 -1.46 0.62 2.06
CA PHE A 98 -0.62 0.74 3.24
C PHE A 98 0.83 0.95 2.81
N SER A 99 1.53 1.92 3.40
CA SER A 99 2.95 2.14 3.11
C SER A 99 3.89 1.36 4.02
N ARG A 100 3.36 0.85 5.13
CA ARG A 100 4.14 0.13 6.15
C ARG A 100 3.35 -1.10 6.57
N ILE A 101 4.05 -2.21 6.79
CA ILE A 101 3.46 -3.44 7.28
C ILE A 101 2.75 -3.26 8.63
N PRO A 102 3.32 -2.53 9.62
CA PRO A 102 2.61 -2.27 10.87
C PRO A 102 1.25 -1.58 10.70
N ASP A 103 1.07 -0.73 9.68
CA ASP A 103 -0.23 -0.08 9.43
C ASP A 103 -1.28 -1.08 8.95
N LEU A 104 -0.87 -2.08 8.16
CA LEU A 104 -1.70 -3.19 7.73
C LEU A 104 -2.05 -4.08 8.92
N GLU A 105 -1.06 -4.43 9.74
CA GLU A 105 -1.24 -5.30 10.90
C GLU A 105 -2.16 -4.65 11.94
N ASP A 106 -1.95 -3.38 12.26
CA ASP A 106 -2.85 -2.60 13.13
C ASP A 106 -4.28 -2.56 12.59
N PHE A 107 -4.44 -2.45 11.28
CA PHE A 107 -5.76 -2.47 10.65
C PHE A 107 -6.44 -3.83 10.83
N LEU A 108 -5.72 -4.94 10.65
CA LEU A 108 -6.24 -6.29 10.88
C LEU A 108 -6.54 -6.56 12.36
N ARG A 109 -5.69 -6.11 13.29
CA ARG A 109 -5.95 -6.18 14.74
C ARG A 109 -7.23 -5.45 15.12
N LYS A 110 -7.43 -4.22 14.61
CA LYS A 110 -8.65 -3.43 14.86
C LYS A 110 -9.91 -4.09 14.29
N LYS A 111 -9.75 -4.95 13.29
CA LYS A 111 -10.83 -5.79 12.74
C LYS A 111 -11.09 -7.07 13.55
N GLY A 112 -10.26 -7.37 14.55
CA GLY A 112 -10.40 -8.52 15.44
C GLY A 112 -9.58 -9.75 15.02
N TYR A 113 -8.72 -9.64 14.00
CA TYR A 113 -7.88 -10.75 13.55
C TYR A 113 -6.62 -10.90 14.41
N LYS A 114 -6.19 -12.15 14.59
CA LYS A 114 -4.96 -12.52 15.33
C LYS A 114 -3.83 -13.00 14.43
N GLN A 115 -4.11 -13.24 13.16
CA GLN A 115 -3.17 -13.76 12.18
C GLN A 115 -3.67 -13.41 10.78
N TYR A 116 -2.78 -13.46 9.79
CA TYR A 116 -3.13 -13.31 8.38
C TYR A 116 -2.22 -14.16 7.50
N LYS A 117 -2.71 -14.52 6.30
CA LYS A 117 -1.88 -15.14 5.27
C LYS A 117 -1.30 -14.06 4.38
N ASN A 118 0.02 -13.94 4.32
CA ASN A 118 0.69 -12.92 3.52
C ASN A 118 0.77 -13.31 2.03
N TRP A 119 1.29 -12.40 1.20
CA TRP A 119 1.42 -12.59 -0.25
C TRP A 119 2.45 -13.65 -0.66
N LYS A 120 3.21 -14.21 0.29
CA LYS A 120 4.09 -15.38 0.09
C LYS A 120 3.41 -16.69 0.49
N GLY A 121 2.19 -16.63 1.01
CA GLY A 121 1.44 -17.76 1.49
C GLY A 121 1.76 -18.18 2.93
N GLU A 122 2.56 -17.40 3.64
CA GLU A 122 2.94 -17.67 5.03
C GLU A 122 1.86 -17.15 5.98
N ILE A 123 1.60 -17.88 7.07
CA ILE A 123 0.74 -17.40 8.14
C ILE A 123 1.61 -16.56 9.08
N VAL A 124 1.21 -15.30 9.27
CA VAL A 124 1.88 -14.32 10.12
C VAL A 124 0.97 -14.04 11.30
N GLU A 125 1.51 -14.14 12.52
CA GLU A 125 0.79 -13.76 13.73
C GLU A 125 0.75 -12.25 13.91
N LEU A 126 -0.46 -11.81 14.29
CA LEU A 126 -0.86 -10.56 14.95
C LEU A 126 0.25 -9.75 15.56
#